data_AF-A0A158IMX8-F1
#
_entry.id   AF-A0A158IMX8-F1
#
_cell.length_a   1.000
_cell.length_b   1.000
_cell.length_c   1.000
_cell.angle_alpha   90.00
_cell.angle_beta   90.00
_cell.angle_gamma   90.00
#
_symmetry.space_group_name_H-M   'P 1'
#
loop_
_entity.id
_entity.type
_entity.pdbx_description
1 polymer ?
#
loop_
_entity_poly.entity_id
_entity_poly.type
_entity_poly.pdbx_seq_one_letter_code
_entity_poly.pdbx_strand_id
1 'polypeptide(L)'
;MSLASHIAQGSCRTSRLTHINDLPVLTLKLGRIDRQIMIVMIPFCRSIEEADRVLDTLAQNGLRRGERGLQVYVMCEIPSNVILAKSFAARFDGFSIGSNDLTQLTLGVDRDSAELAALFDEQNAAVEWMIRSVIGAAHEAQAKVGLCGQAPSDHPEFADFLVGCGIDSISVSPNSFVAVKRRVAAAERRQDHERQHGAAVAW
;
A
#
# COMPACT_ATOMS: atom_id res chain seq x y z
N MET A 1 32.59 -10.04 2.85
CA MET A 1 31.87 -10.71 3.95
C MET A 1 31.37 -9.62 4.89
N SER A 2 30.24 -8.98 4.54
CA SER A 2 28.91 -9.16 5.15
C SER A 2 28.64 -8.13 6.26
N LEU A 3 28.19 -6.95 5.83
CA LEU A 3 27.60 -5.89 6.66
C LEU A 3 26.11 -5.72 6.31
N ALA A 4 25.43 -6.82 5.94
CA ALA A 4 24.08 -6.84 5.39
C ALA A 4 23.01 -7.39 6.36
N SER A 5 23.27 -7.41 7.67
CA SER A 5 22.43 -8.15 8.62
C SER A 5 21.66 -7.31 9.66
N HIS A 6 21.64 -5.98 9.58
CA HIS A 6 21.10 -5.16 10.68
C HIS A 6 19.93 -4.22 10.35
N ILE A 7 19.23 -4.38 9.22
CA ILE A 7 18.05 -3.56 8.89
C ILE A 7 16.72 -4.33 9.09
N ALA A 8 16.73 -5.40 9.89
CA ALA A 8 15.55 -6.26 10.06
C ALA A 8 14.86 -6.15 11.44
N GLN A 9 15.32 -5.30 12.37
CA GLN A 9 14.74 -5.24 13.71
C GLN A 9 14.75 -3.82 14.29
N GLY A 10 13.58 -3.34 14.75
CA GLY A 10 13.43 -2.13 15.59
C GLY A 10 12.26 -1.25 15.11
N SER A 11 11.08 -1.38 15.72
CA SER A 11 10.65 -0.66 16.93
C SER A 11 10.53 0.84 16.71
N CYS A 12 9.31 1.36 16.82
CA CYS A 12 9.00 2.75 17.09
C CYS A 12 9.94 3.28 18.19
N ARG A 13 10.88 4.17 17.84
CA ARG A 13 11.61 5.03 18.78
C ARG A 13 11.90 6.37 18.11
N THR A 14 11.08 7.34 18.47
CA THR A 14 11.39 8.76 18.36
C THR A 14 12.57 9.12 19.27
N SER A 15 13.76 9.33 18.70
CA SER A 15 14.76 10.21 19.32
C SER A 15 15.90 10.59 18.37
N ARG A 16 15.91 11.90 18.05
CA ARG A 16 17.04 12.75 17.61
C ARG A 16 17.89 12.25 16.43
N LEU A 17 17.61 12.82 15.26
CA LEU A 17 18.62 13.06 14.22
C LEU A 17 18.40 14.46 13.63
N THR A 18 19.46 15.26 13.69
CA THR A 18 19.45 16.73 13.72
C THR A 18 19.54 17.41 12.36
N HIS A 19 19.48 16.70 11.21
CA HIS A 19 19.43 17.35 9.89
C HIS A 19 18.69 16.49 8.85
N ILE A 20 17.39 16.76 8.68
CA ILE A 20 16.52 16.42 7.52
C ILE A 20 15.30 17.38 7.45
N ASN A 21 15.45 18.56 8.07
CA ASN A 21 14.39 19.29 8.77
C ASN A 21 13.01 19.34 8.08
N ASP A 22 12.10 18.61 8.72
CA ASP A 22 10.67 18.87 8.90
C ASP A 22 9.64 18.31 7.90
N LEU A 23 9.87 17.10 7.38
CA LEU A 23 8.78 16.20 6.94
C LEU A 23 8.96 14.82 7.60
N PRO A 24 7.97 14.29 8.35
CA PRO A 24 8.13 13.02 9.03
C PRO A 24 8.15 11.88 8.01
N VAL A 25 9.33 11.25 7.90
CA VAL A 25 9.57 9.89 7.40
C VAL A 25 9.34 9.67 5.89
N LEU A 26 10.31 10.01 5.04
CA LEU A 26 10.47 9.33 3.75
C LEU A 26 11.15 7.97 3.97
N THR A 27 10.40 6.87 4.01
CA THR A 27 11.01 5.54 3.87
C THR A 27 11.30 5.27 2.40
N LEU A 28 12.45 5.72 1.91
CA LEU A 28 12.95 5.40 0.58
C LEU A 28 13.33 3.91 0.49
N LYS A 29 12.44 3.08 -0.05
CA LYS A 29 12.79 1.71 -0.45
C LYS A 29 13.59 1.76 -1.75
N LEU A 30 14.90 1.99 -1.62
CA LEU A 30 15.84 2.05 -2.75
C LEU A 30 16.28 0.64 -3.17
N GLY A 31 15.83 0.16 -4.32
CA GLY A 31 16.42 -0.99 -5.02
C GLY A 31 17.29 -0.52 -6.18
N ARG A 32 18.53 -1.02 -6.30
CA ARG A 32 19.44 -0.70 -7.41
C ARG A 32 20.17 -1.97 -7.86
N ILE A 33 19.99 -2.42 -9.10
CA ILE A 33 21.03 -3.02 -10.00
C ILE A 33 20.50 -2.86 -11.44
N ASP A 34 21.31 -2.28 -12.32
CA ASP A 34 21.32 -2.39 -13.79
C ASP A 34 19.99 -2.75 -14.52
N ARG A 35 19.34 -1.77 -15.16
CA ARG A 35 18.16 -1.89 -16.06
C ARG A 35 16.74 -2.10 -15.49
N GLN A 36 16.49 -1.91 -14.19
CA GLN A 36 15.12 -2.02 -13.63
C GLN A 36 14.46 -0.68 -13.27
N ILE A 37 13.14 -0.63 -13.47
CA ILE A 37 12.20 0.45 -13.07
C ILE A 37 12.33 0.66 -11.56
N MET A 38 12.71 1.87 -11.15
CA MET A 38 12.80 2.25 -9.74
C MET A 38 11.45 2.79 -9.30
N ILE A 39 10.87 2.24 -8.23
CA ILE A 39 9.67 2.77 -7.59
C ILE A 39 10.07 3.37 -6.24
N VAL A 40 9.82 4.66 -6.07
CA VAL A 40 9.93 5.33 -4.77
C VAL A 40 8.54 5.35 -4.14
N MET A 41 8.45 4.95 -2.88
CA MET A 41 7.18 4.95 -2.15
C MET A 41 7.21 6.02 -1.06
N ILE A 42 6.19 6.86 -1.03
CA ILE A 42 6.04 7.94 -0.05
C ILE A 42 5.05 7.49 1.01
N PRO A 43 5.50 7.17 2.24
CA PRO A 43 4.60 6.85 3.32
C PRO A 43 4.03 8.13 3.95
N PHE A 44 2.92 7.96 4.64
CA PHE A 44 2.27 8.88 5.57
C PHE A 44 2.03 10.30 5.02
N CYS A 45 1.72 10.38 3.71
CA CYS A 45 1.39 11.63 3.03
C CYS A 45 -0.08 11.98 3.30
N ARG A 46 -0.31 12.96 4.18
CA ARG A 46 -1.64 13.26 4.75
C ARG A 46 -2.54 14.06 3.83
N SER A 47 -1.93 14.95 3.05
CA SER A 47 -2.66 15.93 2.23
C SER A 47 -2.03 16.11 0.86
N ILE A 48 -2.79 16.75 -0.01
CA ILE A 48 -2.38 17.05 -1.38
C ILE A 48 -1.21 18.05 -1.39
N GLU A 49 -1.21 19.01 -0.47
CA GLU A 49 -0.14 19.99 -0.30
C GLU A 49 1.15 19.31 0.21
N GLU A 50 1.02 18.29 1.06
CA GLU A 50 2.17 17.47 1.48
C GLU A 50 2.74 16.67 0.30
N ALA A 51 1.86 16.10 -0.53
CA ALA A 51 2.28 15.40 -1.74
C ALA A 51 3.08 16.30 -2.68
N ASP A 52 2.60 17.52 -2.94
CA ASP A 52 3.27 18.49 -3.80
C ASP A 52 4.65 18.86 -3.24
N ARG A 53 4.75 19.15 -1.94
CA ARG A 53 6.05 19.45 -1.28
C ARG A 53 7.05 18.29 -1.37
N VAL A 54 6.58 17.05 -1.19
CA VAL A 54 7.45 15.87 -1.27
C VAL A 54 7.96 15.66 -2.70
N LEU A 55 7.07 15.77 -3.70
CA LEU A 55 7.45 15.63 -5.11
C LEU A 55 8.43 16.71 -5.56
N ASP A 56 8.23 17.96 -5.12
CA ASP A 56 9.18 19.05 -5.37
C ASP A 56 10.53 18.77 -4.74
N THR A 57 10.55 18.27 -3.51
CA THR A 57 11.79 17.89 -2.81
C THR A 57 12.52 16.77 -3.55
N LEU A 58 11.81 15.74 -4.01
CA LEU A 58 12.39 14.67 -4.83
C LEU A 58 12.97 15.23 -6.14
N ALA A 59 12.23 16.12 -6.81
CA ALA A 59 12.65 16.74 -8.06
C ALA A 59 13.92 17.58 -7.90
N GLN A 60 14.04 18.34 -6.80
CA GLN A 60 15.23 19.12 -6.46
C GLN A 60 16.46 18.23 -6.21
N ASN A 61 16.26 17.00 -5.75
CA ASN A 61 17.31 16.01 -5.53
C ASN A 61 17.55 15.09 -6.75
N GLY A 62 16.99 15.43 -7.92
CA GLY A 62 17.19 14.67 -9.17
C GLY A 62 16.38 13.38 -9.27
N LEU A 63 15.33 13.23 -8.47
CA LEU A 63 14.39 12.10 -8.51
C LEU A 63 13.04 12.56 -9.05
N ARG A 64 12.98 12.84 -10.37
CA ARG A 64 11.77 13.30 -11.03
C ARG A 64 10.97 12.14 -11.62
N ARG A 65 9.66 12.16 -11.37
CA ARG A 65 8.70 11.17 -11.90
C ARG A 65 8.81 11.11 -13.44
N GLY A 66 8.86 9.91 -13.99
CA GLY A 66 9.01 9.66 -15.43
C GLY A 66 10.44 9.75 -15.97
N GLU A 67 11.38 10.36 -15.25
CA GLU A 67 12.78 10.40 -15.68
C GLU A 67 13.50 9.10 -15.34
N ARG A 68 14.25 8.54 -16.29
CA ARG A 68 14.99 7.26 -16.13
C ARG A 68 14.09 6.10 -15.68
N GLY A 69 12.79 6.14 -16.02
CA GLY A 69 11.82 5.14 -15.60
C GLY A 69 11.49 5.16 -14.12
N LEU A 70 11.78 6.27 -13.40
CA LEU A 70 11.38 6.44 -12.02
C LEU A 70 9.85 6.56 -11.92
N GLN A 71 9.25 5.71 -11.10
CA GLN A 71 7.87 5.84 -10.66
C GLN A 71 7.83 6.27 -9.20
N VAL A 72 6.81 7.05 -8.83
CA VAL A 72 6.60 7.50 -7.45
C VAL A 72 5.21 7.08 -7.01
N TYR A 73 5.13 6.23 -6.00
CA TYR A 73 3.90 5.72 -5.43
C TYR A 73 3.67 6.36 -4.07
N VAL A 74 2.41 6.43 -3.64
CA VAL A 74 2.04 6.83 -2.27
C VAL A 74 1.53 5.62 -1.50
N MET A 75 1.91 5.49 -0.23
CA MET A 75 1.31 4.50 0.64
C MET A 75 -0.08 5.00 1.06
N CYS A 76 -1.12 4.26 0.68
CA CYS A 76 -2.50 4.59 1.04
C CYS A 76 -2.81 3.98 2.40
N GLU A 77 -2.51 4.74 3.45
CA GLU A 77 -2.60 4.27 4.83
C GLU A 77 -3.39 5.22 5.74
N ILE A 78 -3.77 6.40 5.24
CA ILE A 78 -4.56 7.40 5.97
C ILE A 78 -5.93 7.50 5.29
N PRO A 79 -7.05 7.60 6.03
CA PRO A 79 -8.38 7.75 5.44
C PRO A 79 -8.48 8.90 4.43
N SER A 80 -7.70 9.99 4.59
CA SER A 80 -7.64 11.08 3.61
C SER A 80 -7.08 10.65 2.25
N ASN A 81 -6.15 9.67 2.21
CA ASN A 81 -5.66 9.10 0.95
C ASN A 81 -6.78 8.41 0.17
N VAL A 82 -7.67 7.69 0.88
CA VAL A 82 -8.81 6.99 0.27
C VAL A 82 -9.84 7.99 -0.25
N ILE A 83 -10.23 8.94 0.60
CA ILE A 83 -11.24 9.97 0.25
C ILE A 83 -10.79 10.81 -0.94
N LEU A 84 -9.49 11.14 -1.01
CA LEU A 84 -8.90 11.97 -2.06
C LEU A 84 -8.10 11.16 -3.09
N ALA A 85 -8.39 9.86 -3.24
CA ALA A 85 -7.58 8.95 -4.06
C ALA A 85 -7.33 9.47 -5.48
N LYS A 86 -8.35 10.02 -6.16
CA LYS A 86 -8.17 10.61 -7.50
C LYS A 86 -7.20 11.79 -7.52
N SER A 87 -7.23 12.64 -6.49
CA SER A 87 -6.33 13.79 -6.35
C SER A 87 -4.88 13.36 -6.07
N PHE A 88 -4.70 12.28 -5.32
CA PHE A 88 -3.40 11.63 -5.13
C PHE A 88 -2.93 10.95 -6.43
N ALA A 89 -3.82 10.30 -7.19
CA ALA A 89 -3.49 9.62 -8.43
C ALA A 89 -3.00 10.59 -9.53
N ALA A 90 -3.43 11.86 -9.49
CA ALA A 90 -2.86 12.90 -10.36
C ALA A 90 -1.36 13.19 -10.08
N ARG A 91 -0.87 12.83 -8.88
CA ARG A 91 0.47 13.16 -8.36
C ARG A 91 1.38 11.95 -8.23
N PHE A 92 0.83 10.75 -8.15
CA PHE A 92 1.57 9.51 -7.98
C PHE A 92 1.21 8.53 -9.08
N ASP A 93 2.16 7.71 -9.50
CA ASP A 93 1.96 6.70 -10.54
C ASP A 93 1.21 5.45 -10.03
N GLY A 94 1.04 5.36 -8.71
CA GLY A 94 0.33 4.27 -8.08
C GLY A 94 0.21 4.38 -6.56
N PHE A 95 -0.47 3.40 -6.00
CA PHE A 95 -0.76 3.25 -4.58
C PHE A 95 -0.23 1.92 -4.05
N SER A 96 0.21 1.94 -2.80
CA SER A 96 0.38 0.72 -2.00
C SER A 96 -0.45 0.86 -0.75
N ILE A 97 -1.51 0.07 -0.59
CA ILE A 97 -2.38 0.11 0.59
C ILE A 97 -1.59 -0.42 1.78
N GLY A 98 -1.37 0.42 2.79
CA GLY A 98 -0.78 0.01 4.07
C GLY A 98 -1.91 -0.43 5.01
N SER A 99 -2.29 -1.72 4.96
CA SER A 99 -3.52 -2.19 5.62
C SER A 99 -3.51 -2.03 7.14
N ASN A 100 -2.34 -2.17 7.77
CA ASN A 100 -2.18 -2.01 9.21
C ASN A 100 -2.58 -0.59 9.66
N ASP A 101 -1.90 0.43 9.13
CA ASP A 101 -2.12 1.83 9.50
C ASP A 101 -3.48 2.33 9.02
N LEU A 102 -3.95 1.87 7.85
CA LEU A 102 -5.30 2.16 7.38
C LEU A 102 -6.34 1.63 8.36
N THR A 103 -6.17 0.43 8.88
CA THR A 103 -7.08 -0.17 9.87
C THR A 103 -7.05 0.61 11.18
N GLN A 104 -5.85 0.90 11.69
CA GLN A 104 -5.68 1.68 12.93
C GLN A 104 -6.38 3.05 12.85
N LEU A 105 -6.13 3.80 11.78
CA LEU A 105 -6.67 5.14 11.60
C LEU A 105 -8.16 5.15 11.22
N THR A 106 -8.66 4.10 10.56
CA THR A 106 -10.09 3.97 10.23
C THR A 106 -10.91 3.62 11.46
N LEU A 107 -10.42 2.70 12.29
CA LEU A 107 -11.13 2.23 13.48
C LEU A 107 -10.82 3.07 14.74
N GLY A 108 -9.81 3.93 14.69
CA GLY A 108 -9.36 4.72 15.84
C GLY A 108 -8.73 3.85 16.93
N VAL A 109 -7.98 2.82 16.54
CA VAL A 109 -7.38 1.83 17.44
C VAL A 109 -5.85 1.83 17.33
N ASP A 110 -5.19 1.54 18.45
CA ASP A 110 -3.77 1.22 18.49
C ASP A 110 -3.62 -0.28 18.69
N ARG A 111 -3.05 -0.99 17.70
CA ARG A 111 -2.91 -2.45 17.75
C ARG A 111 -1.86 -2.94 18.74
N ASP A 112 -0.93 -2.07 19.13
CA ASP A 112 0.11 -2.37 20.12
C ASP A 112 -0.40 -2.11 21.56
N SER A 113 -1.57 -1.46 21.70
CA SER A 113 -2.25 -1.29 22.98
C SER A 113 -2.97 -2.57 23.40
N ALA A 114 -2.63 -3.11 24.57
CA ALA A 114 -3.29 -4.30 25.13
C ALA A 114 -4.82 -4.12 25.30
N GLU A 115 -5.29 -2.89 25.50
CA GLU A 115 -6.71 -2.58 25.69
C GLU A 115 -7.48 -2.53 24.36
N LEU A 116 -6.83 -2.13 23.27
CA LEU A 116 -7.47 -1.89 21.97
C LEU A 116 -7.12 -2.93 20.91
N ALA A 117 -6.09 -3.76 21.11
CA ALA A 117 -5.65 -4.77 20.14
C ALA A 117 -6.76 -5.73 19.72
N ALA A 118 -7.70 -6.05 20.61
CA ALA A 118 -8.85 -6.90 20.31
C ALA A 118 -9.87 -6.25 19.37
N LEU A 119 -9.82 -4.92 19.19
CA LEU A 119 -10.66 -4.17 18.26
C LEU A 119 -10.01 -3.99 16.88
N PHE A 120 -8.74 -4.38 16.72
CA PHE A 120 -8.05 -4.33 15.44
C PHE A 120 -8.56 -5.46 14.54
N ASP A 121 -9.20 -5.08 13.43
CA ASP A 121 -9.73 -6.02 12.45
C ASP A 121 -9.59 -5.45 11.04
N GLU A 122 -8.69 -6.04 10.25
CA GLU A 122 -8.46 -5.65 8.86
C GLU A 122 -9.64 -6.06 7.93
N GLN A 123 -10.51 -6.96 8.38
CA GLN A 123 -11.74 -7.39 7.68
C GLN A 123 -12.98 -6.62 8.16
N ASN A 124 -12.80 -5.58 8.97
CA ASN A 124 -13.92 -4.72 9.36
C ASN A 124 -14.55 -4.07 8.12
N ALA A 125 -15.88 -4.00 8.08
CA ALA A 125 -16.62 -3.44 6.95
C ALA A 125 -16.19 -2.02 6.55
N ALA A 126 -15.78 -1.17 7.51
CA ALA A 126 -15.26 0.16 7.20
C ALA A 126 -13.89 0.09 6.50
N VAL A 127 -13.02 -0.83 6.90
CA VAL A 127 -11.70 -1.05 6.31
C VAL A 127 -11.84 -1.66 4.92
N GLU A 128 -12.69 -2.67 4.76
CA GLU A 128 -12.99 -3.26 3.45
C GLU A 128 -13.57 -2.22 2.49
N TRP A 129 -14.46 -1.34 2.97
CA TRP A 129 -14.97 -0.24 2.17
C TRP A 129 -13.85 0.72 1.74
N MET A 130 -12.93 1.06 2.63
CA MET A 130 -11.78 1.91 2.31
C MET A 130 -10.90 1.28 1.23
N ILE A 131 -10.58 -0.01 1.37
CA ILE A 131 -9.76 -0.77 0.41
C ILE A 131 -10.45 -0.84 -0.96
N ARG A 132 -11.73 -1.22 -0.99
CA ARG A 132 -12.51 -1.28 -2.23
C ARG A 132 -12.57 0.08 -2.92
N SER A 133 -12.78 1.14 -2.15
CA SER A 133 -12.91 2.51 -2.66
C SER A 133 -11.62 3.02 -3.29
N VAL A 134 -10.47 2.81 -2.64
CA VAL A 134 -9.19 3.23 -3.23
C VAL A 134 -8.82 2.41 -4.46
N ILE A 135 -9.14 1.11 -4.50
CA ILE A 135 -8.87 0.28 -5.68
C ILE A 135 -9.66 0.80 -6.88
N GLY A 136 -10.97 1.01 -6.72
CA GLY A 136 -11.82 1.55 -7.79
C GLY A 136 -11.37 2.94 -8.24
N ALA A 137 -11.10 3.85 -7.29
CA ALA A 137 -10.64 5.20 -7.62
C ALA A 137 -9.28 5.22 -8.32
N ALA A 138 -8.35 4.32 -7.96
CA ALA A 138 -7.06 4.18 -8.63
C ALA A 138 -7.23 3.73 -10.09
N HIS A 139 -8.07 2.73 -10.34
CA HIS A 139 -8.34 2.26 -11.70
C HIS A 139 -9.03 3.31 -12.57
N GLU A 140 -10.01 4.04 -12.02
CA GLU A 140 -10.64 5.17 -12.72
C GLU A 140 -9.63 6.26 -13.10
N ALA A 141 -8.58 6.43 -12.30
CA ALA A 141 -7.47 7.35 -12.56
C ALA A 141 -6.31 6.72 -13.34
N GLN A 142 -6.45 5.48 -13.82
CA GLN A 142 -5.41 4.70 -14.52
C GLN A 142 -4.10 4.54 -13.72
N ALA A 143 -4.18 4.58 -12.39
CA ALA A 143 -3.08 4.35 -11.48
C ALA A 143 -3.06 2.89 -11.02
N LYS A 144 -1.86 2.34 -10.80
CA LYS A 144 -1.72 0.99 -10.22
C LYS A 144 -2.01 1.01 -8.73
N VAL A 145 -2.56 -0.07 -8.22
CA VAL A 145 -2.85 -0.23 -6.79
C VAL A 145 -2.43 -1.63 -6.31
N GLY A 146 -1.49 -1.64 -5.36
CA GLY A 146 -1.11 -2.84 -4.64
C GLY A 146 -1.52 -2.78 -3.18
N LEU A 147 -1.44 -3.90 -2.48
CA LEU A 147 -1.56 -3.96 -1.02
C LEU A 147 -0.28 -4.50 -0.40
N CYS A 148 0.21 -3.82 0.64
CA CYS A 148 1.27 -4.27 1.52
C CYS A 148 0.73 -4.36 2.95
N GLY A 149 0.86 -5.52 3.57
CA GLY A 149 0.31 -5.73 4.89
C GLY A 149 0.42 -7.17 5.34
N GLN A 150 0.11 -7.40 6.61
CA GLN A 150 0.10 -8.75 7.15
C GLN A 150 -1.20 -9.49 6.82
N ALA A 151 -2.32 -8.78 6.66
CA ALA A 151 -3.63 -9.34 6.27
C ALA A 151 -3.55 -10.49 5.25
N PRO A 152 -2.98 -10.34 4.04
CA PRO A 152 -2.97 -11.44 3.06
C PRO A 152 -2.07 -12.61 3.47
N SER A 153 -1.07 -12.36 4.32
CA SER A 153 -0.15 -13.40 4.81
C SER A 153 -0.77 -14.20 5.96
N ASP A 154 -1.51 -13.53 6.84
CA ASP A 154 -2.13 -14.13 8.03
C ASP A 154 -3.50 -14.73 7.71
N HIS A 155 -4.22 -14.12 6.75
CA HIS A 155 -5.54 -14.51 6.27
C HIS A 155 -5.53 -14.71 4.74
N PRO A 156 -5.11 -15.88 4.24
CA PRO A 156 -5.07 -16.15 2.79
C PRO A 156 -6.43 -16.02 2.09
N GLU A 157 -7.54 -16.15 2.82
CA GLU A 157 -8.91 -15.90 2.35
C GLU A 157 -9.14 -14.43 1.98
N PHE A 158 -8.42 -13.48 2.60
CA PHE A 158 -8.51 -12.06 2.26
C PHE A 158 -8.05 -11.79 0.82
N ALA A 159 -7.22 -12.66 0.25
CA ALA A 159 -6.86 -12.59 -1.16
C ALA A 159 -8.07 -12.75 -2.09
N ASP A 160 -9.10 -13.51 -1.69
CA ASP A 160 -10.33 -13.67 -2.48
C ASP A 160 -11.08 -12.33 -2.57
N PHE A 161 -11.14 -11.57 -1.46
CA PHE A 161 -11.72 -10.22 -1.43
C PHE A 161 -10.92 -9.23 -2.28
N LEU A 162 -9.58 -9.25 -2.20
CA LEU A 162 -8.73 -8.35 -2.96
C LEU A 162 -8.80 -8.60 -4.47
N VAL A 163 -8.82 -9.86 -4.90
CA VAL A 163 -9.09 -10.25 -6.29
C VAL A 163 -10.52 -9.85 -6.69
N GLY A 164 -11.48 -10.04 -5.78
CA GLY A 164 -12.85 -9.51 -5.84
C GLY A 164 -12.91 -8.05 -6.27
N CYS A 165 -12.08 -7.22 -5.64
CA CYS A 165 -12.00 -5.78 -5.91
C CYS A 165 -11.14 -5.41 -7.13
N GLY A 166 -10.36 -6.35 -7.67
CA GLY A 166 -9.51 -6.13 -8.84
C GLY A 166 -8.10 -5.61 -8.53
N ILE A 167 -7.53 -5.90 -7.36
CA ILE A 167 -6.18 -5.45 -6.98
C ILE A 167 -5.11 -5.80 -8.05
N ASP A 168 -4.13 -4.92 -8.32
CA ASP A 168 -3.08 -5.18 -9.31
C ASP A 168 -1.92 -6.02 -8.77
N SER A 169 -1.63 -5.88 -7.47
CA SER A 169 -0.55 -6.62 -6.83
C SER A 169 -0.76 -6.82 -5.33
N ILE A 170 -0.25 -7.94 -4.81
CA ILE A 170 -0.27 -8.25 -3.38
C ILE A 170 1.17 -8.55 -2.94
N SER A 171 1.66 -7.78 -1.97
CA SER A 171 2.96 -8.01 -1.35
C SER A 171 2.80 -8.88 -0.11
N VAL A 172 3.51 -10.00 -0.07
CA VAL A 172 3.39 -11.00 1.00
C VAL A 172 4.75 -11.41 1.53
N SER A 173 4.78 -11.98 2.74
CA SER A 173 5.99 -12.57 3.27
C SER A 173 6.45 -13.78 2.41
N PRO A 174 7.76 -14.09 2.37
CA PRO A 174 8.24 -15.25 1.62
C PRO A 174 7.58 -16.58 2.04
N ASN A 175 7.25 -16.72 3.33
CA ASN A 175 6.66 -17.93 3.88
C ASN A 175 5.20 -18.13 3.44
N SER A 176 4.43 -17.03 3.29
CA SER A 176 3.03 -17.06 2.85
C SER A 176 2.86 -17.06 1.33
N PHE A 177 3.93 -16.78 0.57
CA PHE A 177 3.89 -16.62 -0.90
C PHE A 177 3.16 -17.75 -1.63
N VAL A 178 3.51 -19.01 -1.37
CA VAL A 178 2.92 -20.15 -2.09
C VAL A 178 1.42 -20.30 -1.77
N ALA A 179 1.03 -20.09 -0.52
CA ALA A 179 -0.35 -20.19 -0.08
C ALA A 179 -1.22 -19.10 -0.72
N VAL A 180 -0.76 -17.84 -0.65
CA VAL A 180 -1.47 -16.70 -1.24
C VAL A 180 -1.55 -16.82 -2.76
N LYS A 181 -0.45 -17.21 -3.44
CA LYS A 181 -0.45 -17.41 -4.89
C LYS A 181 -1.49 -18.45 -5.34
N ARG A 182 -1.63 -19.55 -4.60
CA ARG A 182 -2.64 -20.58 -4.90
C ARG A 182 -4.07 -20.05 -4.72
N ARG A 183 -4.30 -19.23 -3.68
CA ARG A 183 -5.59 -18.59 -3.42
C ARG A 183 -5.95 -17.58 -4.51
N VAL A 184 -5.05 -16.65 -4.83
CA VAL A 184 -5.21 -15.68 -5.93
C VAL A 184 -5.56 -16.40 -7.23
N ALA A 185 -4.76 -17.40 -7.63
CA ALA A 185 -5.03 -18.14 -8.87
C ALA A 185 -6.38 -18.87 -8.85
N ALA A 186 -6.85 -19.34 -7.70
CA ALA A 186 -8.16 -19.95 -7.57
C ALA A 186 -9.29 -18.91 -7.64
N ALA A 187 -9.11 -17.73 -7.04
CA ALA A 187 -10.05 -16.61 -7.08
C ALA A 187 -10.22 -16.08 -8.51
N GLU A 188 -9.12 -15.84 -9.22
CA GLU A 188 -9.13 -15.39 -10.61
C GLU A 188 -9.89 -16.37 -11.51
N ARG A 189 -9.62 -17.69 -11.38
CA ARG A 189 -10.36 -18.72 -12.14
C ARG A 189 -11.87 -18.72 -11.86
N ARG A 190 -12.28 -18.51 -10.61
CA ARG A 190 -13.70 -18.42 -10.25
C ARG A 190 -14.35 -17.20 -10.90
N GLN A 191 -13.71 -16.03 -10.80
CA GLN A 191 -14.20 -14.82 -11.44
C GLN A 191 -14.29 -14.94 -12.96
N ASP A 192 -13.29 -15.52 -13.61
CA ASP A 192 -13.31 -15.72 -15.06
C ASP A 192 -14.48 -16.62 -15.47
N HIS A 193 -14.73 -17.69 -14.70
CA HIS A 193 -15.85 -18.58 -14.93
C HIS A 193 -17.20 -17.85 -14.74
N GLU A 194 -17.35 -17.05 -13.69
CA GLU A 194 -18.56 -16.25 -13.42
C GLU A 194 -18.81 -15.21 -14.51
N ARG A 195 -17.77 -14.49 -14.96
CA ARG A 195 -17.85 -13.52 -16.07
C ARG A 195 -18.27 -14.18 -17.37
N GLN A 196 -17.76 -15.38 -17.67
CA GLN A 196 -18.10 -16.12 -18.89
C GLN A 196 -19.52 -16.69 -18.87
N HIS A 197 -20.08 -16.97 -17.70
CA HIS A 197 -21.40 -17.61 -17.54
C HIS A 197 -22.51 -16.66 -17.06
N GLY A 198 -22.27 -15.35 -17.07
CA GLY A 198 -23.31 -14.33 -16.85
C GLY A 198 -23.89 -14.28 -15.44
N ALA A 199 -23.17 -14.78 -14.43
CA ALA A 199 -23.56 -14.55 -13.04
C ALA A 199 -23.30 -13.06 -12.73
N ALA A 200 -24.38 -12.28 -12.60
CA ALA A 200 -24.29 -10.89 -12.17
C ALA A 200 -23.53 -10.83 -10.85
N VAL A 201 -22.37 -10.16 -10.86
CA VAL A 201 -21.60 -9.86 -9.66
C VAL A 201 -22.43 -8.86 -8.86
N ALA A 202 -23.21 -9.36 -7.90
CA ALA A 202 -23.89 -8.56 -6.91
C ALA A 202 -22.92 -8.27 -5.76
N TRP A 203 -22.29 -7.11 -5.81
CA TRP A 203 -21.67 -6.47 -4.65
C TRP A 203 -22.12 -5.02 -4.63
#